data_AF-A0A9Q0KDN1-F1
#
_entry.id   AF-A0A9Q0KDN1-F1
#
_cell.length_a   1.000
_cell.length_b   1.000
_cell.length_c   1.000
_cell.angle_alpha   90.00
_cell.angle_beta   90.00
_cell.angle_gamma   90.00
#
_symmetry.space_group_name_H-M   'P 1'
#
loop_
_entity.id
_entity.type
_entity.pdbx_description
1 polymer ?
#
loop_
_entity_poly.entity_id
_entity_poly.type
_entity_poly.pdbx_seq_one_letter_code
_entity_poly.pdbx_strand_id
1 'polypeptide(L)'
;MSSSRNNVGSSFATRVPPPPSQMRFLYVGTHSTMRQAEVDDLVSKYSIPYQYKCRAARGDEAPCTPNLNEICIYQEMLVSRFHLPLPNEILHILKYYKIAPGQVHPNSWCHLISFFLFFLHLNRIPSVDLFRHVYSLNVEKKPDERTSGKISTGWYYFNSRKNTKRPVLY
;
A
#
# COMPACT_ATOMS: atom_id res chain seq x y z
N MET A 1 39.96 44.97 41.88
CA MET A 1 40.79 44.56 40.73
C MET A 1 40.04 43.48 39.96
N SER A 2 39.86 43.72 38.64
CA SER A 2 39.44 42.82 37.54
C SER A 2 38.12 42.02 37.71
N SER A 3 37.00 42.24 37.01
CA SER A 3 36.69 42.50 35.59
C SER A 3 36.78 41.28 34.64
N SER A 4 35.60 40.93 34.09
CA SER A 4 35.30 40.45 32.72
C SER A 4 35.56 38.98 32.34
N ARG A 5 34.52 38.21 31.95
CA ARG A 5 33.95 38.16 30.57
C ARG A 5 32.82 37.13 30.44
N ASN A 6 31.78 37.52 29.70
CA ASN A 6 30.71 36.70 29.14
C ASN A 6 31.24 35.62 28.18
N ASN A 7 30.52 34.50 28.03
CA ASN A 7 30.36 33.94 26.68
C ASN A 7 29.02 33.23 26.49
N VAL A 8 28.23 33.79 25.58
CA VAL A 8 27.01 33.23 25.00
C VAL A 8 27.43 32.29 23.88
N GLY A 9 27.15 31.00 24.02
CA GLY A 9 27.44 29.99 23.01
C GLY A 9 26.18 29.24 22.61
N SER A 10 25.37 29.86 21.75
CA SER A 10 24.32 29.21 20.97
C SER A 10 24.95 28.08 20.14
N SER A 11 24.61 26.84 20.45
CA SER A 11 24.86 25.70 19.56
C SER A 11 23.53 25.22 19.01
N PHE A 12 23.27 25.59 17.76
CA PHE A 12 22.27 24.96 16.91
C PHE A 12 22.63 23.49 16.70
N ALA A 13 22.28 22.64 17.67
CA ALA A 13 22.14 21.23 17.42
C ALA A 13 20.91 21.07 16.51
N THR A 14 21.17 20.88 15.22
CA THR A 14 20.20 20.54 14.18
C THR A 14 19.38 19.35 14.68
N ARG A 15 18.18 19.61 15.22
CA ARG A 15 17.21 18.56 15.55
C ARG A 15 16.75 18.00 14.21
N VAL A 16 17.46 16.99 13.72
CA VAL A 16 16.92 16.11 12.69
C VAL A 16 15.61 15.59 13.28
N PRO A 17 14.44 15.88 12.66
CA PRO A 17 13.19 15.36 13.17
C PRO A 17 13.28 13.83 13.19
N PRO A 18 12.74 13.17 14.23
CA PRO A 18 12.71 11.72 14.27
C PRO A 18 12.10 11.21 12.95
N PRO A 19 12.65 10.15 12.34
CA PRO A 19 12.07 9.57 11.14
C PRO A 19 10.58 9.33 11.38
N PRO A 20 9.71 9.61 10.37
CA PRO A 20 8.27 9.49 10.52
C PRO A 20 7.99 8.15 11.19
N SER A 21 7.40 8.22 12.39
CA SER A 21 7.03 7.07 13.19
C SER A 21 6.45 6.02 12.24
N GLN A 22 7.17 4.91 12.07
CA GLN A 22 6.67 3.76 11.33
C GLN A 22 5.30 3.48 11.90
N MET A 23 4.27 3.83 11.14
CA MET A 23 2.89 3.62 11.52
C MET A 23 2.79 2.11 11.69
N ARG A 24 2.71 1.68 12.96
CA ARG A 24 2.65 0.27 13.32
C ARG A 24 1.25 -0.19 12.93
N PHE A 25 1.08 -0.53 11.66
CA PHE A 25 -0.14 -1.14 11.16
C PHE A 25 -0.26 -2.51 11.84
N LEU A 26 -1.18 -2.63 12.80
CA LEU A 26 -1.47 -3.89 13.47
C LEU A 26 -2.23 -4.79 12.49
N TYR A 27 -1.47 -5.50 11.66
CA TYR A 27 -1.99 -6.58 10.82
C TYR A 27 -1.61 -7.91 11.45
N VAL A 28 -2.60 -8.78 11.65
CA VAL A 28 -2.43 -10.13 12.17
C VAL A 28 -2.86 -11.09 11.08
N GLY A 29 -1.95 -11.38 10.15
CA GLY A 29 -2.10 -12.48 9.19
C GLY A 29 -1.25 -13.67 9.61
N THR A 30 -1.68 -14.87 9.21
CA THR A 30 -0.85 -16.08 9.28
C THR A 30 0.41 -15.90 8.43
N HIS A 31 1.57 -16.27 8.97
CA HIS A 31 2.85 -16.25 8.27
C HIS A 31 2.76 -16.97 6.92
N SER A 32 3.46 -16.44 5.91
CA SER A 32 3.51 -17.11 4.61
C SER A 32 4.17 -18.48 4.76
N THR A 33 3.54 -19.52 4.22
CA THR A 33 4.10 -20.87 4.12
C THR A 33 4.76 -21.13 2.76
N MET A 34 4.79 -20.11 1.88
CA MET A 34 5.26 -20.24 0.51
C MET A 34 6.79 -20.40 0.47
N ARG A 35 7.24 -21.43 -0.25
CA ARG A 35 8.67 -21.73 -0.47
C ARG A 35 9.21 -20.93 -1.66
N GLN A 36 10.52 -20.78 -1.73
CA GLN A 36 11.16 -20.04 -2.83
C GLN A 36 10.84 -20.65 -4.21
N ALA A 37 10.80 -21.98 -4.34
CA ALA A 37 10.43 -22.63 -5.60
C ALA A 37 9.03 -22.23 -6.10
N GLU A 38 8.06 -22.06 -5.18
CA GLU A 38 6.69 -21.63 -5.51
C GLU A 38 6.68 -20.15 -5.93
N VAL A 39 7.56 -19.32 -5.36
CA VAL A 39 7.75 -17.93 -5.79
C VAL A 39 8.33 -17.88 -7.20
N ASP A 40 9.32 -18.72 -7.50
CA ASP A 40 9.96 -18.78 -8.82
C ASP A 40 8.97 -19.23 -9.90
N ASP A 41 8.09 -20.20 -9.57
CA ASP A 41 6.96 -20.60 -10.42
C ASP A 41 6.00 -19.45 -10.70
N LEU A 42 5.70 -18.61 -9.68
CA LEU A 42 4.85 -17.42 -9.85
C LEU A 42 5.53 -16.35 -10.72
N VAL A 43 6.83 -16.12 -10.54
CA VAL A 43 7.62 -15.18 -11.38
C VAL A 43 7.50 -15.58 -12.84
N SER A 44 7.69 -16.87 -13.13
CA SER A 44 7.56 -17.43 -14.47
C SER A 44 6.12 -17.29 -15.00
N LYS A 45 5.14 -17.76 -14.23
CA LYS A 45 3.71 -17.78 -14.62
C LYS A 45 3.14 -16.39 -14.93
N TYR A 46 3.52 -15.38 -14.16
CA TYR A 46 3.01 -14.02 -14.33
C TYR A 46 3.96 -13.09 -15.09
N SER A 47 5.04 -13.63 -15.65
CA SER A 47 6.04 -12.88 -16.43
C SER A 47 6.53 -11.63 -15.68
N ILE A 48 6.87 -11.79 -14.40
CA ILE A 48 7.36 -10.68 -13.58
C ILE A 48 8.69 -10.21 -14.18
N PRO A 49 8.87 -8.90 -14.47
CA PRO A 49 10.10 -8.42 -15.10
C PRO A 49 11.34 -8.72 -14.28
N TYR A 50 12.44 -9.11 -14.93
CA TYR A 50 13.70 -9.51 -14.28
C TYR A 50 14.33 -8.44 -13.37
N GLN A 51 13.96 -7.17 -13.57
CA GLN A 51 14.37 -6.06 -12.70
C GLN A 51 13.82 -6.17 -11.27
N TYR A 52 12.78 -6.98 -11.05
CA TYR A 52 12.22 -7.28 -9.74
C TYR A 52 12.80 -8.59 -9.20
N LYS A 53 13.52 -8.51 -8.08
CA LYS A 53 13.98 -9.69 -7.36
C LYS A 53 12.86 -10.17 -6.45
N CYS A 54 12.30 -11.34 -6.74
CA CYS A 54 11.24 -11.95 -5.92
C CYS A 54 11.84 -12.95 -4.92
N ARG A 55 11.33 -12.94 -3.70
CA ARG A 55 11.73 -13.88 -2.64
C ARG A 55 10.54 -14.31 -1.81
N ALA A 56 10.63 -15.49 -1.22
CA ALA A 56 9.69 -15.91 -0.19
C ALA A 56 9.73 -14.94 1.01
N ALA A 57 8.57 -14.70 1.62
CA ALA A 57 8.46 -13.92 2.85
C ALA A 57 9.16 -14.64 4.01
N ARG A 58 9.84 -13.89 4.87
CA ARG A 58 10.60 -14.42 6.00
C ARG A 58 9.83 -14.19 7.30
N GLY A 59 9.68 -15.24 8.11
CA GLY A 59 9.17 -15.10 9.47
C GLY A 59 7.85 -14.31 9.54
N ASP A 60 7.86 -13.18 10.23
CA ASP A 60 6.75 -12.26 10.49
C ASP A 60 6.56 -11.15 9.45
N GLU A 61 7.25 -11.21 8.31
CA GLU A 61 7.02 -10.28 7.21
C GLU A 61 5.59 -10.38 6.69
N ALA A 62 4.91 -9.23 6.64
CA ALA A 62 3.55 -9.12 6.15
C ALA A 62 3.46 -8.14 4.96
N PRO A 63 2.53 -8.36 4.01
CA PRO A 63 2.26 -7.45 2.88
C PRO A 63 2.02 -5.98 3.24
N CYS A 64 1.55 -5.73 4.45
CA CYS A 64 1.29 -4.39 4.99
C CYS A 64 2.48 -3.72 5.69
N THR A 65 3.54 -4.47 6.00
CA THR A 65 4.75 -3.97 6.66
C THR A 65 5.99 -4.42 5.86
N PRO A 66 6.09 -4.01 4.57
CA PRO A 66 7.26 -4.35 3.79
C PRO A 66 8.51 -3.64 4.33
N ASN A 67 9.68 -4.25 4.15
CA ASN A 67 10.94 -3.59 4.45
C ASN A 67 11.19 -2.42 3.48
N LEU A 68 12.15 -1.56 3.82
CA LEU A 68 12.56 -0.45 2.98
C LEU A 68 13.00 -0.97 1.59
N ASN A 69 12.43 -0.41 0.53
CA ASN A 69 12.63 -0.79 -0.88
C ASN A 69 12.05 -2.15 -1.31
N GLU A 70 11.20 -2.76 -0.49
CA GLU A 70 10.49 -3.98 -0.86
C GLU A 70 8.98 -3.72 -0.98
N ILE A 71 8.31 -4.58 -1.76
CA ILE A 71 6.86 -4.71 -1.73
C ILE A 71 6.55 -6.17 -1.42
N CYS A 72 5.56 -6.39 -0.56
CA CYS A 72 5.05 -7.72 -0.30
C CYS A 72 3.58 -7.73 -0.73
N ILE A 73 3.22 -8.72 -1.53
CA ILE A 73 1.91 -8.87 -2.15
C ILE A 73 1.41 -10.30 -1.91
N TYR A 74 0.09 -10.46 -1.90
CA TYR A 74 -0.51 -11.78 -1.85
C TYR A 74 -0.49 -12.41 -3.24
N GLN A 75 -0.43 -13.75 -3.31
CA GLN A 75 -0.50 -14.48 -4.57
C GLN A 75 -1.77 -14.13 -5.36
N GLU A 76 -2.89 -13.96 -4.66
CA GLU A 76 -4.18 -13.58 -5.22
C GLU A 76 -4.12 -12.23 -5.93
N MET A 77 -3.22 -11.31 -5.55
CA MET A 77 -3.05 -10.06 -6.27
C MET A 77 -2.53 -10.28 -7.68
N LEU A 78 -1.61 -11.24 -7.88
CA LEU A 78 -1.13 -11.61 -9.22
C LEU A 78 -2.28 -12.20 -10.07
N VAL A 79 -3.19 -12.97 -9.45
CA VAL A 79 -4.42 -13.43 -10.10
C VAL A 79 -5.33 -12.26 -10.47
N SER A 80 -5.45 -11.26 -9.59
CA SER A 80 -6.25 -10.03 -9.78
C SER A 80 -5.58 -8.99 -10.68
N ARG A 81 -4.76 -9.41 -11.64
CA ARG A 81 -4.11 -8.53 -12.65
C ARG A 81 -3.17 -7.48 -12.05
N PHE A 82 -2.56 -7.79 -10.91
CA PHE A 82 -1.42 -7.01 -10.44
C PHE A 82 -0.23 -7.24 -11.36
N HIS A 83 0.07 -6.26 -12.21
CA HIS A 83 1.21 -6.28 -13.12
C HIS A 83 2.26 -5.25 -12.69
N LEU A 84 3.53 -5.59 -12.89
CA LEU A 84 4.68 -4.73 -12.63
C LEU A 84 5.33 -4.32 -13.95
N PRO A 85 5.85 -3.09 -14.09
CA PRO A 85 5.82 -1.97 -13.13
C PRO A 85 4.41 -1.41 -12.88
N LEU A 86 4.17 -0.94 -11.66
CA LEU A 86 2.93 -0.21 -11.34
C LEU A 86 2.95 1.16 -12.03
N PRO A 87 1.87 1.54 -12.75
CA PRO A 87 1.70 2.89 -13.24
C PRO A 87 1.79 3.93 -12.12
N ASN A 88 2.45 5.07 -12.39
CA ASN A 88 2.66 6.13 -11.41
C ASN A 88 1.33 6.67 -10.86
N GLU A 89 0.28 6.67 -11.68
CA GLU A 89 -1.05 7.13 -11.33
C GLU A 89 -1.68 6.24 -10.25
N ILE A 90 -1.49 4.93 -10.35
CA ILE A 90 -1.93 3.97 -9.33
C ILE A 90 -1.16 4.21 -8.04
N LEU A 91 0.16 4.41 -8.12
CA LEU A 91 0.99 4.73 -6.95
C LEU A 91 0.56 6.05 -6.28
N HIS A 92 0.18 7.07 -7.05
CA HIS A 92 -0.33 8.33 -6.52
C HIS A 92 -1.66 8.14 -5.76
N ILE A 93 -2.57 7.31 -6.26
CA ILE A 93 -3.82 6.98 -5.56
C ILE A 93 -3.51 6.27 -4.23
N LEU A 94 -2.64 5.25 -4.24
CA LEU A 94 -2.27 4.54 -3.02
C LEU A 94 -1.55 5.45 -2.01
N LYS A 95 -0.64 6.30 -2.48
CA LYS A 95 0.07 7.28 -1.65
C LYS A 95 -0.90 8.30 -1.03
N TYR A 96 -1.91 8.74 -1.77
CA TYR A 96 -2.96 9.63 -1.24
C TYR A 96 -3.70 8.98 -0.06
N TYR A 97 -4.08 7.71 -0.19
CA TYR A 97 -4.74 6.95 0.86
C TYR A 97 -3.79 6.42 1.95
N LYS A 98 -2.47 6.57 1.77
CA LYS A 98 -1.42 6.06 2.66
C LYS A 98 -1.53 4.54 2.90
N ILE A 99 -1.87 3.80 1.85
CA ILE A 99 -1.99 2.34 1.89
C ILE A 99 -0.90 1.69 1.04
N ALA A 100 -0.32 0.60 1.54
CA ALA A 100 0.55 -0.26 0.75
C ALA A 100 -0.28 -1.07 -0.25
N PRO A 101 0.28 -1.46 -1.42
CA PRO A 101 -0.42 -2.33 -2.36
C PRO A 101 -0.95 -3.62 -1.70
N GLY A 102 -0.14 -4.23 -0.84
CA GLY A 102 -0.51 -5.42 -0.07
C GLY A 102 -1.63 -5.21 0.95
N GLN A 103 -2.07 -3.98 1.22
CA GLN A 103 -3.21 -3.72 2.11
C GLN A 103 -4.55 -3.68 1.35
N VAL A 104 -4.51 -3.60 0.02
CA VAL A 104 -5.72 -3.55 -0.81
C VAL A 104 -6.24 -4.96 -1.05
N HIS A 105 -7.53 -5.17 -0.83
CA HIS A 105 -8.17 -6.44 -1.14
C HIS A 105 -8.02 -6.79 -2.63
N PRO A 106 -7.73 -8.06 -3.01
CA PRO A 106 -7.53 -8.45 -4.41
C PRO A 106 -8.65 -7.99 -5.36
N ASN A 107 -9.92 -8.14 -4.96
CA ASN A 107 -11.05 -7.63 -5.76
C ASN A 107 -11.06 -6.09 -5.91
N SER A 108 -10.63 -5.35 -4.90
CA SER A 108 -10.51 -3.89 -4.98
C SER A 108 -9.35 -3.44 -5.86
N TRP A 109 -8.34 -4.29 -6.01
CA TRP A 109 -7.28 -4.08 -6.99
C TRP A 109 -7.83 -4.06 -8.43
N CYS A 110 -8.73 -4.98 -8.76
CA CYS A 110 -9.41 -4.98 -10.06
C CYS A 110 -10.15 -3.66 -10.33
N HIS A 111 -10.82 -3.07 -9.33
CA HIS A 111 -11.48 -1.76 -9.51
C HIS A 111 -10.48 -0.64 -9.82
N LEU A 112 -9.34 -0.62 -9.13
CA LEU A 112 -8.28 0.37 -9.33
C LEU A 112 -7.68 0.24 -10.74
N ILE A 113 -7.40 -0.99 -11.19
CA ILE A 113 -6.89 -1.28 -12.52
C ILE A 113 -7.91 -0.95 -13.60
N SER A 114 -9.18 -1.35 -13.44
CA SER A 114 -10.24 -1.05 -14.40
C SER A 114 -10.46 0.46 -14.57
N PHE A 115 -10.39 1.22 -13.46
CA PHE A 115 -10.44 2.68 -13.53
C PHE A 115 -9.26 3.23 -14.34
N PHE A 116 -8.04 2.76 -14.07
CA PHE A 116 -6.85 3.17 -14.83
C PHE A 116 -6.98 2.84 -16.33
N LEU A 117 -7.39 1.62 -16.68
CA LEU A 117 -7.57 1.18 -18.06
C LEU A 117 -8.65 1.97 -18.81
N PHE A 118 -9.73 2.36 -18.12
CA PHE A 118 -10.77 3.20 -18.71
C PHE A 118 -10.22 4.57 -19.12
N PHE A 119 -9.42 5.22 -18.26
CA PHE A 119 -8.79 6.49 -18.58
C PHE A 119 -7.74 6.37 -19.67
N LEU A 120 -6.97 5.29 -19.67
CA LEU A 120 -6.01 4.98 -20.73
C LEU A 120 -6.71 4.83 -22.09
N HIS A 121 -7.84 4.14 -22.15
CA HIS A 121 -8.65 4.00 -23.38
C HIS A 121 -9.16 5.35 -23.90
N LEU A 122 -9.49 6.27 -22.99
CA LEU A 122 -9.91 7.63 -23.33
C LEU A 122 -8.74 8.58 -23.65
N ASN A 123 -7.49 8.11 -23.64
CA ASN A 123 -6.28 8.93 -23.75
C ASN A 123 -6.23 10.07 -22.70
N ARG A 124 -6.69 9.78 -21.48
CA ARG A 124 -6.70 10.74 -20.36
C ARG A 124 -5.91 10.19 -19.19
N ILE A 125 -5.34 11.10 -18.38
CA ILE A 125 -4.64 10.73 -17.16
C ILE A 125 -5.66 10.60 -16.02
N PRO A 126 -5.77 9.44 -15.35
CA PRO A 126 -6.61 9.30 -14.17
C PRO A 126 -6.08 10.18 -13.04
N SER A 127 -6.91 11.04 -12.48
CA SER A 127 -6.56 11.88 -11.32
C SER A 127 -7.04 11.26 -10.02
N VAL A 128 -6.30 11.53 -8.93
CA VAL A 128 -6.67 11.10 -7.58
C VAL A 128 -8.03 11.67 -7.18
N ASP A 129 -8.33 12.93 -7.53
CA ASP A 129 -9.61 13.57 -7.20
C ASP A 129 -10.80 12.92 -7.91
N LEU A 130 -10.61 12.50 -9.17
CA LEU A 130 -11.65 11.80 -9.91
C LEU A 130 -11.88 10.40 -9.36
N PHE A 131 -10.81 9.70 -9.02
CA PHE A 131 -10.91 8.41 -8.34
C PHE A 131 -11.69 8.55 -7.01
N ARG A 132 -11.40 9.57 -6.22
CA ARG A 132 -12.12 9.88 -4.96
C ARG A 132 -13.58 10.25 -5.18
N HIS A 133 -13.93 10.80 -6.33
CA HIS A 133 -15.31 11.14 -6.67
C HIS A 133 -16.14 9.88 -6.94
N VAL A 134 -15.53 8.88 -7.57
CA VAL A 134 -16.21 7.61 -7.94
C VAL A 134 -16.18 6.60 -6.78
N TYR A 135 -15.02 6.45 -6.14
CA TYR A 135 -14.76 5.43 -5.13
C TYR A 135 -14.59 6.00 -3.72
N SER A 136 -15.03 5.22 -2.74
CA SER A 136 -14.76 5.40 -1.32
C SER A 136 -13.89 4.28 -0.79
N LEU A 137 -12.87 4.64 -0.02
CA LEU A 137 -12.08 3.70 0.75
C LEU A 137 -12.87 3.23 1.97
N ASN A 138 -13.04 1.92 2.11
CA ASN A 138 -13.61 1.27 3.28
C ASN A 138 -12.56 0.33 3.87
N VAL A 139 -12.69 0.07 5.17
CA VAL A 139 -11.76 -0.77 5.91
C VAL A 139 -12.53 -1.92 6.51
N GLU A 140 -12.03 -3.15 6.31
CA GLU A 140 -12.54 -4.30 7.04
C GLU A 140 -12.22 -4.15 8.52
N LYS A 141 -13.24 -4.25 9.36
CA LYS A 141 -13.07 -4.30 10.80
C LYS A 141 -13.27 -5.73 11.22
N LYS A 142 -12.20 -6.40 11.66
CA LYS A 142 -12.31 -7.74 12.23
C LYS A 142 -12.09 -7.66 13.75
N PRO A 143 -12.95 -8.30 14.55
CA PRO A 143 -12.67 -8.48 15.97
C PRO A 143 -11.38 -9.28 16.09
N ASP A 144 -10.43 -8.77 16.87
CA ASP A 144 -9.19 -9.45 17.17
C ASP A 144 -9.49 -10.63 18.12
N GLU A 145 -9.40 -11.84 17.57
CA GLU A 145 -9.62 -13.09 18.31
C GLU A 145 -8.57 -13.33 19.41
N ARG A 146 -7.40 -12.66 19.35
CA ARG A 146 -6.31 -12.82 20.33
C ARG A 146 -6.25 -11.70 21.36
N THR A 147 -6.80 -10.52 21.06
CA THR A 147 -6.76 -9.37 21.96
C THR A 147 -8.17 -8.93 22.34
N SER A 148 -8.82 -9.67 23.25
CA SER A 148 -10.01 -9.25 24.01
C SER A 148 -10.95 -8.23 23.32
N GLY A 149 -11.39 -8.51 22.08
CA GLY A 149 -12.34 -7.67 21.35
C GLY A 149 -11.82 -6.33 20.79
N LYS A 150 -10.51 -6.10 20.72
CA LYS A 150 -9.96 -4.94 19.98
C LYS A 150 -10.24 -5.10 18.49
N ILE A 151 -10.62 -4.01 17.81
CA ILE A 151 -10.83 -4.05 16.36
C ILE A 151 -9.46 -4.00 15.68
N SER A 152 -9.11 -5.06 14.96
CA SER A 152 -7.96 -5.08 14.07
C SER A 152 -8.34 -4.49 12.71
N THR A 153 -7.36 -3.84 12.07
CA THR A 153 -7.55 -3.23 10.75
C THR A 153 -7.29 -4.32 9.72
N GLY A 154 -8.35 -4.79 9.05
CA GLY A 154 -8.25 -5.79 7.97
C GLY A 154 -7.98 -5.15 6.62
N TRP A 155 -8.53 -5.74 5.57
CA TRP A 155 -8.30 -5.30 4.20
C TRP A 155 -8.93 -3.93 3.88
N TYR A 156 -8.30 -3.21 2.95
CA TYR A 156 -8.87 -1.99 2.38
C TYR A 156 -9.65 -2.30 1.11
N TYR A 157 -10.84 -1.70 0.99
CA TYR A 157 -11.74 -1.87 -0.14
C TYR A 157 -12.05 -0.55 -0.83
N PHE A 158 -12.05 -0.56 -2.16
CA PHE A 158 -12.58 0.54 -2.96
C PHE A 158 -13.99 0.17 -3.42
N ASN A 159 -14.99 0.81 -2.81
CA ASN A 159 -16.39 0.63 -3.20
C ASN A 159 -16.88 1.87 -3.94
N SER A 160 -17.83 1.70 -4.86
CA SER A 160 -18.57 2.85 -5.41
C SER A 160 -19.19 3.65 -4.29
N ARG A 161 -19.15 4.98 -4.39
CA ARG A 161 -19.84 5.82 -3.40
C ARG A 161 -21.32 5.49 -3.35
N LYS A 162 -21.89 5.46 -2.13
CA LYS A 162 -23.34 5.38 -1.94
C LYS A 162 -23.98 6.62 -2.59
N ASN A 163 -25.11 6.45 -3.27
CA ASN A 163 -25.86 7.49 -4.03
C ASN A 163 -25.22 8.00 -5.33
N THR A 164 -24.25 7.30 -5.93
CA THR A 164 -23.79 7.64 -7.30
C THR A 164 -24.84 7.18 -8.33
N LYS A 165 -25.41 8.12 -9.10
CA LYS A 165 -26.22 7.80 -10.28
C LYS A 165 -25.34 7.04 -11.29
N ARG A 166 -25.81 5.89 -11.76
CA ARG A 166 -25.04 5.03 -12.70
C ARG A 166 -25.42 5.41 -14.12
N PRO A 167 -24.52 6.01 -14.94
CA PRO A 167 -24.77 6.13 -16.35
C PRO A 167 -24.65 4.74 -17.01
N VAL A 168 -25.56 4.43 -17.94
CA VAL A 168 -25.41 3.31 -18.89
C VAL A 168 -24.75 3.90 -20.13
N LEU A 169 -23.64 3.31 -20.55
CA LEU A 169 -22.92 3.69 -21.77
C LEU A 169 -23.19 2.61 -22.83
N TYR A 170 -23.57 3.05 -24.03
CA TYR A 170 -23.76 2.23 -25.23
C TYR A 170 -22.51 2.30 -26.09
#